data_AF-A0A7D9J8G6-F1
#
_entry.id   AF-A0A7D9J8G6-F1
#
_cell.length_a   1.000
_cell.length_b   1.000
_cell.length_c   1.000
_cell.angle_alpha   90.00
_cell.angle_beta   90.00
_cell.angle_gamma   90.00
#
_symmetry.space_group_name_H-M   'P 1'
#
loop_
_entity.id
_entity.type
_entity.pdbx_description
1 polymer ?
#
loop_
_entity_poly.entity_id
_entity_poly.type
_entity_poly.pdbx_seq_one_letter_code
_entity_poly.pdbx_strand_id
1 'polypeptide(L)'
;MATEKAGETTSSQEIIEKKHRGIPEATFLEHVDAFMKTDGSDGAESVLRRLDEQHQKYKFMELNLMAKKQKLQGQIPDLKSTYEMVKLLKEKKEQSRILSTQFLLSDQVYVNASIPPTDKVCLWLGANVMLEYNIDEADKMLSRNLESAKKTLETVENDLGFLKDQYVTTEVNMARVYNWDVKRRQALKAAS
;
A
#
# COMPACT_ATOMS: atom_id res chain seq x y z
N MET A 1 -9.97 9.40 49.67
CA MET A 1 -10.95 8.62 48.88
C MET A 1 -10.98 9.26 47.50
N ALA A 2 -10.14 8.92 46.51
CA ALA A 2 -9.94 7.59 45.88
C ALA A 2 -11.30 6.94 45.57
N THR A 3 -11.72 6.64 44.33
CA THR A 3 -11.09 6.47 43.00
C THR A 3 -12.25 6.43 41.99
N GLU A 4 -12.22 7.20 40.90
CA GLU A 4 -11.79 6.87 39.52
C GLU A 4 -12.91 6.43 38.55
N LYS A 5 -12.81 7.06 37.37
CA LYS A 5 -13.63 6.96 36.18
C LYS A 5 -13.38 5.62 35.46
N ALA A 6 -14.45 4.91 35.10
CA ALA A 6 -14.40 3.84 34.11
C ALA A 6 -15.30 4.24 32.93
N GLY A 7 -14.70 4.44 31.76
CA GLY A 7 -15.44 4.61 30.51
C GLY A 7 -14.77 5.56 29.52
N GLU A 8 -13.66 5.15 28.91
CA GLU A 8 -13.13 5.87 27.73
C GLU A 8 -12.11 5.08 26.85
N THR A 9 -12.08 3.74 26.89
CA THR A 9 -11.06 2.97 26.12
C THR A 9 -11.59 2.37 24.81
N THR A 10 -12.91 2.25 24.63
CA THR A 10 -13.49 1.47 23.51
C THR A 10 -13.53 2.23 22.17
N SER A 11 -13.45 3.56 22.15
CA SER A 11 -13.61 4.34 20.92
C SER A 11 -12.36 4.44 20.04
N SER A 12 -11.15 4.25 20.58
CA SER A 12 -9.91 4.48 19.83
C SER A 12 -9.43 3.26 19.04
N GLN A 13 -9.79 2.05 19.48
CA GLN A 13 -9.39 0.79 18.82
C GLN A 13 -10.18 0.56 17.51
N GLU A 14 -11.50 0.81 17.50
CA GLU A 14 -12.34 0.67 16.30
C GLU A 14 -11.98 1.65 15.16
N ILE A 15 -11.36 2.79 15.50
CA ILE A 15 -10.94 3.81 14.51
C ILE A 15 -9.65 3.38 13.79
N ILE A 16 -8.81 2.58 14.44
CA ILE A 16 -7.57 2.04 13.84
C ILE A 16 -7.87 0.85 12.94
N GLU A 17 -8.81 -0.03 13.32
CA GLU A 17 -9.25 -1.18 12.50
C GLU A 17 -9.70 -0.77 11.08
N LYS A 18 -10.31 0.41 10.93
CA LYS A 18 -10.77 0.91 9.62
C LYS A 18 -9.65 1.47 8.74
N LYS A 19 -8.44 1.67 9.26
CA LYS A 19 -7.38 2.40 8.55
C LYS A 19 -6.59 1.52 7.58
N HIS A 20 -6.45 0.22 7.86
CA HIS A 20 -5.62 -0.72 7.11
C HIS A 20 -6.44 -1.77 6.37
N ARG A 21 -7.37 -1.32 5.51
CA ARG A 21 -8.08 -2.07 4.44
C ARG A 21 -8.14 -3.62 4.57
N GLY A 22 -8.57 -4.14 5.71
CA GLY A 22 -8.75 -5.58 5.92
C GLY A 22 -7.48 -6.41 6.18
N ILE A 23 -6.35 -5.81 6.59
CA ILE A 23 -5.23 -6.54 7.19
C ILE A 23 -5.63 -6.93 8.62
N PRO A 24 -5.72 -8.24 8.96
CA PRO A 24 -6.00 -8.66 10.32
C PRO A 24 -4.93 -8.13 11.28
N GLU A 25 -5.32 -7.68 12.47
CA GLU A 25 -4.37 -7.31 13.51
C GLU A 25 -3.92 -8.57 14.27
N ALA A 26 -2.61 -8.71 14.45
CA ALA A 26 -1.98 -9.75 15.23
C ALA A 26 -2.03 -9.36 16.72
N THR A 27 -2.75 -10.12 17.52
CA THR A 27 -2.76 -9.93 18.97
C THR A 27 -1.46 -10.41 19.58
N PHE A 28 -0.72 -9.53 20.25
CA PHE A 28 0.51 -9.91 20.94
C PHE A 28 0.22 -10.76 22.19
N LEU A 29 0.88 -11.92 22.29
CA LEU A 29 0.69 -12.85 23.41
C LEU A 29 1.69 -12.55 24.53
N GLU A 30 1.31 -11.67 25.47
CA GLU A 30 2.13 -11.36 26.66
C GLU A 30 2.26 -12.55 27.61
N HIS A 31 1.14 -13.20 27.94
CA HIS A 31 1.09 -14.35 28.84
C HIS A 31 0.59 -15.60 28.11
N VAL A 32 1.52 -16.34 27.49
CA VAL A 32 1.25 -17.57 26.74
C VAL A 32 0.52 -18.62 27.61
N ASP A 33 0.87 -18.71 28.90
CA ASP A 33 0.24 -19.63 29.85
C ASP A 33 -1.24 -19.33 30.09
N ALA A 34 -1.62 -18.05 30.16
CA ALA A 34 -3.01 -17.65 30.32
C ALA A 34 -3.78 -17.87 29.02
N PHE A 35 -3.17 -17.54 27.88
CA PHE A 35 -3.77 -17.74 26.56
C PHE A 35 -4.06 -19.23 26.28
N MET A 36 -3.09 -20.11 26.56
CA MET A 36 -3.25 -21.56 26.38
C MET A 36 -4.28 -22.19 27.34
N LYS A 37 -4.54 -21.57 28.49
CA LYS A 37 -5.58 -22.02 29.45
C LYS A 37 -6.98 -21.52 29.07
N THR A 38 -7.08 -20.33 28.50
CA THR A 38 -8.36 -19.68 28.14
C THR A 38 -8.90 -20.18 26.80
N ASP A 39 -8.03 -20.43 25.83
CA ASP A 39 -8.45 -20.73 24.45
C ASP A 39 -8.92 -22.19 24.25
N GLY A 40 -8.98 -22.99 25.33
CA GLY A 40 -9.56 -24.35 25.35
C GLY A 40 -9.01 -25.30 24.27
N SER A 41 -7.87 -24.97 23.67
CA SER A 41 -7.42 -25.55 22.42
C SER A 41 -6.75 -26.89 22.69
N ASP A 42 -7.01 -27.88 21.83
CA ASP A 42 -6.51 -29.27 21.91
C ASP A 42 -4.97 -29.45 21.92
N GLY A 43 -4.19 -28.37 22.05
CA GLY A 43 -2.74 -28.40 22.23
C GLY A 43 -2.02 -27.24 21.54
N ALA A 44 -0.75 -27.06 21.87
CA ALA A 44 0.12 -26.05 21.26
C ALA A 44 0.20 -26.17 19.73
N GLU A 45 0.05 -27.38 19.19
CA GLU A 45 0.08 -27.67 17.75
C GLU A 45 -1.08 -27.00 17.00
N SER A 46 -2.29 -26.96 17.56
CA SER A 46 -3.44 -26.29 16.97
C SER A 46 -3.24 -24.78 16.89
N VAL A 47 -2.70 -24.19 17.97
CA VAL A 47 -2.39 -22.75 18.04
C VAL A 47 -1.27 -22.38 17.06
N LEU A 48 -0.22 -23.21 16.96
CA LEU A 48 0.85 -23.03 15.98
C LEU A 48 0.32 -23.11 14.54
N ARG A 49 -0.60 -24.03 14.24
CA ARG A 49 -1.22 -24.12 12.93
C ARG A 49 -2.01 -22.86 12.58
N ARG A 50 -2.82 -22.34 13.53
CA ARG A 50 -3.58 -21.09 13.32
C ARG A 50 -2.66 -19.90 13.07
N LEU A 51 -1.55 -19.79 13.83
CA LEU A 51 -0.56 -18.73 13.63
C LEU A 51 0.17 -18.87 12.29
N ASP A 52 0.49 -20.09 11.86
CA ASP A 52 1.09 -20.33 10.54
C ASP A 52 0.13 -19.96 9.40
N GLU A 53 -1.15 -20.30 9.51
CA GLU A 53 -2.19 -19.87 8.56
C GLU A 53 -2.30 -18.34 8.48
N GLN A 54 -2.22 -17.64 9.61
CA GLN A 54 -2.21 -16.17 9.65
C GLN A 54 -0.94 -15.60 9.02
N HIS A 55 0.22 -16.18 9.33
CA HIS A 55 1.51 -15.79 8.76
C HIS A 55 1.53 -15.94 7.23
N GLN A 56 1.00 -17.05 6.70
CA GLN A 56 0.87 -17.26 5.26
C GLN A 56 -0.04 -16.22 4.60
N LYS A 57 -1.14 -15.82 5.27
CA LYS A 57 -2.02 -14.74 4.78
C LYS A 57 -1.28 -13.41 4.72
N TYR A 58 -0.53 -13.03 5.75
CA TYR A 58 0.26 -11.79 5.72
C TYR A 58 1.28 -11.80 4.59
N LYS A 59 2.00 -12.91 4.38
CA LYS A 59 2.94 -13.05 3.27
C LYS A 59 2.27 -12.87 1.90
N PHE A 60 1.09 -13.42 1.71
CA PHE A 60 0.32 -13.24 0.46
C PHE A 60 -0.11 -11.78 0.26
N MET A 61 -0.58 -11.12 1.32
CA MET A 61 -0.94 -9.71 1.28
C MET A 61 0.27 -8.82 0.96
N GLU A 62 1.44 -9.14 1.50
CA GLU A 62 2.69 -8.41 1.29
C GLU A 62 3.07 -8.44 -0.18
N LEU A 63 3.05 -9.62 -0.80
CA LEU A 63 3.36 -9.80 -2.22
C LEU A 63 2.44 -8.96 -3.11
N ASN A 64 1.14 -8.92 -2.80
CA ASN A 64 0.17 -8.12 -3.56
C ASN A 64 0.42 -6.61 -3.39
N LEU A 65 0.69 -6.15 -2.17
CA LEU A 65 0.96 -4.74 -1.90
C LEU A 65 2.30 -4.30 -2.50
N MET A 66 3.33 -5.14 -2.46
CA MET A 66 4.61 -4.86 -3.12
C MET A 66 4.46 -4.75 -4.64
N ALA A 67 3.73 -5.67 -5.28
CA ALA A 67 3.48 -5.61 -6.71
C ALA A 67 2.72 -4.31 -7.10
N LYS A 68 1.72 -3.92 -6.28
CA LYS A 68 0.99 -2.66 -6.47
C LYS A 68 1.89 -1.44 -6.29
N LYS A 69 2.77 -1.44 -5.28
CA LYS A 69 3.76 -0.39 -5.04
C LYS A 69 4.67 -0.23 -6.26
N GLN A 70 5.25 -1.32 -6.76
CA GLN A 70 6.16 -1.31 -7.90
C GLN A 70 5.49 -0.75 -9.15
N LYS A 71 4.23 -1.15 -9.42
CA LYS A 71 3.45 -0.61 -10.53
C LYS A 71 3.24 0.90 -10.41
N LEU A 72 2.83 1.38 -9.24
CA LEU A 72 2.62 2.82 -8.99
C LEU A 72 3.93 3.60 -9.12
N GLN A 73 5.05 3.08 -8.60
CA GLN A 73 6.36 3.70 -8.72
C GLN A 73 6.83 3.82 -10.18
N GLY A 74 6.47 2.87 -11.04
CA GLY A 74 6.73 2.97 -12.48
C GLY A 74 5.81 3.98 -13.20
N GLN A 75 4.53 4.04 -12.82
CA GLN A 75 3.53 4.90 -13.49
C GLN A 75 3.61 6.38 -13.11
N ILE A 76 4.05 6.70 -11.88
CA ILE A 76 4.11 8.09 -11.41
C ILE A 76 5.07 8.97 -12.24
N PRO A 77 6.30 8.52 -12.60
CA PRO A 77 7.19 9.25 -13.49
C PRO A 77 6.56 9.56 -14.85
N ASP A 78 5.87 8.59 -15.46
CA ASP A 78 5.22 8.76 -16.77
C ASP A 78 4.08 9.80 -16.68
N LEU A 79 3.25 9.70 -15.65
CA LEU A 79 2.19 10.68 -15.37
C LEU A 79 2.76 12.08 -15.12
N LYS A 80 3.88 12.17 -14.38
CA LYS A 80 4.56 13.43 -14.10
C LYS A 80 5.12 14.06 -15.38
N SER A 81 5.80 13.29 -16.22
CA SER A 81 6.33 13.77 -17.49
C SER A 81 5.21 14.26 -18.42
N THR A 82 4.11 13.51 -18.50
CA THR A 82 2.93 13.90 -19.29
C THR A 82 2.32 15.20 -18.77
N TYR A 83 2.19 15.33 -17.44
CA TYR A 83 1.69 16.55 -16.80
C TYR A 83 2.59 17.77 -17.06
N GLU A 84 3.91 17.60 -16.94
CA GLU A 84 4.90 18.64 -17.22
C GLU A 84 4.84 19.10 -18.68
N MET A 85 4.63 18.19 -19.63
CA MET A 85 4.45 18.53 -21.04
C MET A 85 3.20 19.37 -21.28
N VAL A 86 2.05 19.00 -20.70
CA VAL A 86 0.81 19.79 -20.82
C VAL A 86 0.98 21.18 -20.22
N LYS A 87 1.69 21.29 -19.08
CA LYS A 87 2.02 22.58 -18.47
C LYS A 87 2.93 23.42 -19.37
N LEU A 88 3.95 22.82 -19.99
CA LEU A 88 4.82 23.50 -20.95
C LEU A 88 4.02 24.04 -22.15
N LEU A 89 3.11 23.23 -22.72
CA LEU A 89 2.25 23.65 -23.81
C LEU A 89 1.34 24.82 -23.41
N LYS A 90 0.80 24.80 -22.19
CA LYS A 90 0.02 25.89 -21.62
C LYS A 90 0.82 27.21 -21.53
N GLU A 91 2.02 27.15 -20.99
CA GLU A 91 2.91 28.33 -20.86
C GLU A 91 3.30 28.89 -22.25
N LYS A 92 3.55 28.02 -23.24
CA LYS A 92 3.86 28.44 -24.61
C LYS A 92 2.66 29.08 -25.31
N LYS A 93 1.45 28.58 -25.05
CA LYS A 93 0.20 29.20 -25.51
C LYS A 93 0.05 30.61 -24.95
N GLU A 94 0.21 30.79 -23.64
CA GLU A 94 0.09 32.11 -22.99
C GLU A 94 1.13 33.11 -23.53
N GLN A 95 2.33 32.64 -23.85
CA GLN A 95 3.39 33.47 -24.45
C GLN A 95 3.23 33.67 -25.96
N SER A 96 2.25 33.03 -26.61
CA SER A 96 2.07 33.01 -28.08
C SER A 96 3.36 32.64 -28.83
N ARG A 97 4.15 31.69 -28.28
CA ARG A 97 5.44 31.26 -28.84
C ARG A 97 5.30 29.91 -29.53
N ILE A 98 6.00 29.78 -30.65
CA ILE A 98 6.18 28.50 -31.34
C ILE A 98 7.14 27.63 -30.52
N LEU A 99 6.79 26.36 -30.32
CA LEU A 99 7.64 25.36 -29.70
C LEU A 99 8.35 24.56 -30.79
N SER A 100 9.66 24.77 -30.93
CA SER A 100 10.51 23.92 -31.77
C SER A 100 10.90 22.66 -30.97
N THR A 101 10.55 21.49 -31.49
CA THR A 101 10.81 20.20 -30.86
C THR A 101 11.14 19.13 -31.90
N GLN A 102 11.64 17.98 -31.45
CA GLN A 102 11.84 16.81 -32.29
C GLN A 102 10.71 15.81 -32.05
N PHE A 103 9.88 15.58 -33.07
CA PHE A 103 8.79 14.64 -33.03
C PHE A 103 9.28 13.23 -33.34
N LEU A 104 8.88 12.25 -32.53
CA LEU A 104 9.20 10.84 -32.72
C LEU A 104 8.26 10.24 -33.78
N LEU A 105 8.81 9.76 -34.91
CA LEU A 105 8.04 9.06 -35.94
C LEU A 105 8.08 7.55 -35.77
N SER A 106 9.24 7.02 -35.39
CA SER A 106 9.52 5.62 -35.15
C SER A 106 10.66 5.51 -34.14
N ASP A 107 10.90 4.31 -33.63
CA ASP A 107 12.05 4.04 -32.77
C ASP A 107 13.34 4.55 -33.43
N GLN A 108 14.03 5.48 -32.75
CA GLN A 108 15.26 6.15 -33.19
C GLN A 108 15.12 7.11 -34.40
N VAL A 109 13.90 7.38 -34.88
CA VAL A 109 13.66 8.32 -35.99
C VAL A 109 12.91 9.55 -35.49
N TYR A 110 13.57 10.70 -35.59
CA TYR A 110 13.06 11.99 -35.14
C TYR A 110 13.02 13.01 -36.28
N VAL A 111 11.98 13.85 -36.29
CA VAL A 111 11.85 14.97 -37.25
C VAL A 111 11.70 16.27 -36.49
N ASN A 112 12.39 17.32 -36.95
CA ASN A 112 12.22 18.66 -36.40
C ASN A 112 10.83 19.18 -36.75
N ALA A 113 10.08 19.57 -35.73
CA ALA A 113 8.71 20.07 -35.83
C ALA A 113 8.56 21.39 -35.07
N SER A 114 7.79 22.30 -35.65
CA SER A 114 7.44 23.59 -35.04
C SER A 114 5.96 23.56 -34.69
N ILE A 115 5.67 23.51 -33.39
CA ILE A 115 4.30 23.44 -32.88
C ILE A 115 3.82 24.87 -32.59
N PRO A 116 2.79 25.37 -33.30
CA PRO A 116 2.20 26.68 -33.00
C PRO A 116 1.45 26.63 -31.65
N PRO A 117 1.12 27.78 -31.05
CA PRO A 117 0.21 27.85 -29.91
C PRO A 117 -1.08 27.07 -30.19
N THR A 118 -1.36 26.06 -29.38
CA THR A 118 -2.51 25.16 -29.53
C THR A 118 -3.38 25.20 -28.29
N ASP A 119 -4.68 24.96 -28.46
CA ASP A 119 -5.65 24.97 -27.36
C ASP A 119 -5.99 23.57 -26.84
N LYS A 120 -5.63 22.54 -27.62
CA LYS A 120 -6.12 21.18 -27.45
C LYS A 120 -4.98 20.16 -27.49
N VAL A 121 -5.18 19.07 -26.75
CA VAL A 121 -4.26 17.94 -26.67
C VAL A 121 -5.03 16.63 -26.78
N CYS A 122 -4.44 15.61 -27.41
CA CYS A 122 -5.03 14.28 -27.50
C CYS A 122 -4.41 13.37 -26.44
N LEU A 123 -5.25 12.77 -25.59
CA LEU A 123 -4.83 11.86 -24.53
C LEU A 123 -5.31 10.45 -24.83
N TRP A 124 -4.43 9.48 -24.62
CA TRP A 124 -4.76 8.05 -24.71
C TRP A 124 -5.28 7.56 -23.36
N LEU A 125 -6.53 7.10 -23.33
CA LEU A 125 -7.19 6.63 -22.09
C LEU A 125 -7.06 5.11 -21.89
N GLY A 126 -6.50 4.41 -22.88
CA GLY A 126 -6.44 2.95 -22.92
C GLY A 126 -7.59 2.34 -23.73
N ALA A 127 -7.62 1.00 -23.81
CA ALA A 127 -8.63 0.24 -24.54
C ALA A 127 -8.86 0.71 -25.99
N ASN A 128 -7.80 1.16 -26.69
CA ASN A 128 -7.86 1.72 -28.04
C ASN A 128 -8.66 3.03 -28.17
N VAL A 129 -8.79 3.79 -27.09
CA VAL A 129 -9.54 5.06 -27.06
C VAL A 129 -8.59 6.24 -26.85
N MET A 130 -8.68 7.21 -27.76
CA MET A 130 -8.05 8.52 -27.67
C MET A 130 -9.13 9.59 -27.64
N LEU A 131 -9.00 10.58 -26.75
CA LEU A 131 -9.91 11.73 -26.69
C LEU A 131 -9.14 13.04 -26.77
N GLU A 132 -9.74 14.02 -27.43
CA GLU A 132 -9.28 15.39 -27.47
C GLU A 132 -9.78 16.14 -26.23
N TYR A 133 -8.87 16.84 -25.57
CA TYR A 133 -9.16 17.68 -24.41
C TYR A 133 -8.62 19.08 -24.62
N ASN A 134 -9.29 20.07 -24.03
CA ASN A 134 -8.69 21.39 -23.89
C ASN A 134 -7.50 21.32 -22.92
N ILE A 135 -6.47 22.15 -23.12
CA ILE A 135 -5.28 22.17 -22.25
C ILE A 135 -5.64 22.34 -20.77
N ASP A 136 -6.62 23.19 -20.44
CA ASP A 136 -7.05 23.41 -19.06
C ASP A 136 -7.77 22.21 -18.45
N GLU A 137 -8.50 21.44 -19.25
CA GLU A 137 -9.15 20.20 -18.81
C GLU A 137 -8.11 19.09 -18.61
N ALA A 138 -7.16 18.97 -19.53
CA ALA A 138 -6.05 18.03 -19.44
C ALA A 138 -5.18 18.32 -18.21
N ASP A 139 -4.84 19.58 -17.93
CA ASP A 139 -4.08 20.00 -16.75
C ASP A 139 -4.81 19.61 -15.45
N LYS A 140 -6.11 19.89 -15.35
CA LYS A 140 -6.94 19.50 -14.19
C LYS A 140 -7.08 17.98 -14.05
N MET A 141 -7.22 17.26 -15.16
CA MET A 141 -7.38 15.81 -15.14
C MET A 141 -6.08 15.12 -14.72
N LEU A 142 -4.96 15.50 -15.33
CA LEU A 142 -3.64 14.92 -15.07
C LEU A 142 -3.12 15.26 -13.67
N SER A 143 -3.34 16.50 -13.20
CA SER A 143 -3.00 16.88 -11.82
C SER A 143 -3.75 16.04 -10.78
N ARG A 144 -5.07 15.90 -10.93
CA ARG A 144 -5.89 15.03 -10.05
C ARG A 144 -5.44 13.57 -10.11
N ASN A 145 -5.15 13.06 -11.30
CA ASN A 145 -4.71 11.67 -11.46
C ASN A 145 -3.34 11.43 -10.79
N LEU A 146 -2.42 12.37 -10.96
CA LEU A 146 -1.10 12.34 -10.33
C LEU A 146 -1.19 12.44 -8.80
N GLU A 147 -2.03 13.30 -8.28
CA GLU A 147 -2.28 13.42 -6.83
C GLU A 147 -2.90 12.12 -6.27
N SER A 148 -3.90 11.57 -6.96
CA SER A 148 -4.53 10.30 -6.59
C SER A 148 -3.53 9.14 -6.59
N ALA A 149 -2.67 9.05 -7.60
CA ALA A 149 -1.63 8.03 -7.70
C ALA A 149 -0.62 8.14 -6.55
N LYS A 150 -0.16 9.37 -6.23
CA LYS A 150 0.75 9.62 -5.10
C LYS A 150 0.12 9.26 -3.76
N LYS A 151 -1.13 9.67 -3.52
CA LYS A 151 -1.87 9.34 -2.30
C LYS A 151 -2.09 7.83 -2.16
N THR A 152 -2.36 7.15 -3.28
CA THR A 152 -2.49 5.69 -3.31
C THR A 152 -1.15 5.02 -2.99
N LEU A 153 -0.03 5.53 -3.51
CA LEU A 153 1.30 5.02 -3.18
C LEU A 153 1.59 5.16 -1.68
N GLU A 154 1.38 6.34 -1.11
CA GLU A 154 1.56 6.60 0.33
C GLU A 154 0.69 5.66 1.18
N THR A 155 -0.57 5.45 0.80
CA THR A 155 -1.46 4.50 1.48
C THR A 155 -0.89 3.08 1.44
N VAL A 156 -0.42 2.63 0.28
CA VAL A 156 0.18 1.29 0.11
C VAL A 156 1.47 1.15 0.93
N GLU A 157 2.27 2.21 1.04
CA GLU A 157 3.49 2.20 1.87
C GLU A 157 3.16 2.10 3.37
N ASN A 158 2.13 2.82 3.82
CA ASN A 158 1.64 2.71 5.20
C ASN A 158 1.09 1.31 5.50
N ASP A 159 0.32 0.73 4.57
CA ASP A 159 -0.23 -0.62 4.71
C ASP A 159 0.88 -1.69 4.73
N LEU A 160 1.93 -1.53 3.92
CA LEU A 160 3.12 -2.39 3.97
C LEU A 160 3.87 -2.27 5.30
N GLY A 161 3.97 -1.06 5.86
CA GLY A 161 4.54 -0.82 7.19
C GLY A 161 3.77 -1.55 8.27
N PHE A 162 2.44 -1.37 8.31
CA PHE A 162 1.57 -2.06 9.26
C PHE A 162 1.67 -3.58 9.11
N LEU A 163 1.65 -4.09 7.87
CA LEU A 163 1.75 -5.52 7.60
C LEU A 163 3.06 -6.13 8.11
N LYS A 164 4.17 -5.39 7.99
CA LYS A 164 5.47 -5.81 8.53
C LYS A 164 5.42 -5.95 10.05
N ASP A 165 4.76 -5.03 10.75
CA ASP A 165 4.60 -5.10 12.20
C ASP A 165 3.74 -6.30 12.62
N GLN A 166 2.65 -6.58 11.87
CA GLN A 166 1.80 -7.76 12.10
C GLN A 166 2.54 -9.07 11.84
N TYR A 167 3.38 -9.09 10.80
CA TYR A 167 4.22 -10.23 10.45
C TYR A 167 5.19 -10.54 11.59
N VAL A 168 5.97 -9.56 12.05
CA VAL A 168 6.92 -9.70 13.17
C VAL A 168 6.22 -10.13 14.45
N THR A 169 5.06 -9.53 14.76
CA THR A 169 4.27 -9.87 15.96
C THR A 169 3.82 -11.33 15.94
N THR A 170 3.41 -11.83 14.77
CA THR A 170 3.00 -13.23 14.58
C THR A 170 4.18 -14.18 14.72
N GLU A 171 5.36 -13.84 14.15
CA GLU A 171 6.58 -14.65 14.31
C GLU A 171 7.02 -14.74 15.78
N VAL A 172 6.98 -13.63 16.52
CA VAL A 172 7.30 -13.62 17.96
C VAL A 172 6.30 -14.49 18.74
N ASN A 173 5.01 -14.40 18.41
CA ASN A 173 3.97 -15.24 19.03
C ASN A 173 4.20 -16.74 18.73
N MET A 174 4.55 -17.11 17.50
CA MET A 174 4.87 -18.48 17.12
C MET A 174 6.07 -19.01 17.92
N ALA A 175 7.15 -18.23 18.03
CA ALA A 175 8.33 -18.59 18.81
C ALA A 175 8.01 -18.75 20.31
N ARG A 176 7.18 -17.87 20.86
CA ARG A 176 6.71 -17.94 22.26
C ARG A 176 5.91 -19.21 22.53
N VAL A 177 4.97 -19.55 21.65
CA VAL A 177 4.18 -20.78 21.75
C VAL A 177 5.06 -22.02 21.63
N TYR A 178 6.02 -22.02 20.70
CA TYR A 178 6.97 -23.12 20.55
C TYR A 178 7.81 -23.33 21.82
N ASN A 179 8.37 -22.24 22.37
CA ASN A 179 9.14 -22.28 23.61
C ASN A 179 8.31 -22.80 24.80
N TRP A 180 7.03 -22.43 24.87
CA TRP A 180 6.11 -22.93 25.88
C TRP A 180 5.89 -24.45 25.74
N ASP A 181 5.64 -24.96 24.53
CA ASP A 181 5.42 -26.39 24.31
C ASP A 181 6.68 -27.22 24.60
N VAL A 182 7.87 -26.71 24.26
CA VAL A 182 9.16 -27.35 24.61
C VAL A 182 9.32 -27.45 26.13
N LYS A 183 9.08 -26.36 26.87
CA LYS A 183 9.15 -26.37 28.34
C LYS A 183 8.17 -27.36 28.95
N ARG A 184 6.95 -27.42 28.43
CA ARG A 184 5.93 -28.38 28.87
C ARG A 184 6.37 -29.83 28.64
N ARG A 185 6.89 -30.14 27.45
CA ARG A 185 7.39 -31.50 27.12
C ARG A 185 8.59 -31.90 27.96
N GLN A 186 9.51 -30.98 28.25
CA GLN A 186 10.65 -31.23 29.14
C GLN A 186 10.19 -31.51 30.58
N ALA A 187 9.25 -30.72 31.10
CA ALA A 187 8.69 -30.93 32.43
C ALA A 187 7.98 -32.30 32.56
N LEU A 188 7.20 -32.70 31.54
CA LEU A 188 6.55 -34.01 31.51
C LEU A 188 7.56 -35.17 31.46
N LYS A 189 8.68 -35.02 30.73
CA LYS A 189 9.75 -36.02 30.68
C LYS A 189 10.55 -36.11 31.97
N ALA A 190 10.71 -35.01 32.70
CA ALA A 190 11.41 -34.98 33.99
C ALA A 190 10.53 -35.50 35.15
N ALA A 191 9.21 -35.50 34.97
CA ALA A 191 8.23 -36.04 35.93
C ALA A 191 7.88 -37.51 35.69
N SER A 192 8.39 -38.11 34.59
CA SER A 192 8.26 -39.53 34.24
C SER A 192 9.56 -40.27 34.55
#